data_AF-A0A930HSX0-F1
#
_entry.id   AF-A0A930HSX0-F1
#
_cell.length_a   1.000
_cell.length_b   1.000
_cell.length_c   1.000
_cell.angle_alpha   90.00
_cell.angle_beta   90.00
_cell.angle_gamma   90.00
#
_symmetry.space_group_name_H-M   'P 1'
#
loop_
_entity.id
_entity.type
_entity.pdbx_description
1 polymer ?
#
loop_
_entity_poly.entity_id
_entity_poly.type
_entity_poly.pdbx_seq_one_letter_code
_entity_poly.pdbx_strand_id
1 'polypeptide(L)'
;SGDDGYMTRYSRTAKDESSPEVPLTTIVAKLKAKGLKLGVYDSPFWYHYTNPNAVIPGTDGIKVSSLAYDPAKDKDIKHPGSKDQFGWVVTDHPGAEQYFEGFFKHYSDLGVKFVRMDFLSWYEDGMNYTDVIDRGYGRERYVKGMQWINKYAQKYGVYVSLVMPHLRNNALIERYAGNMVRIDA
;
A
#
# COMPACT_ATOMS: atom_id res chain seq x y z
N SER A 1 -7.85 -7.20 7.45
CA SER A 1 -9.10 -6.91 6.71
C SER A 1 -9.45 -5.43 6.80
N GLY A 2 -10.30 -4.92 5.91
CA GLY A 2 -10.63 -3.50 5.79
C GLY A 2 -11.94 -3.26 5.06
N ASP A 3 -12.93 -2.67 5.70
CA ASP A 3 -14.25 -2.48 5.05
C ASP A 3 -14.20 -1.38 3.99
N ASP A 4 -13.32 -0.39 4.14
CA ASP A 4 -13.18 0.74 3.21
C ASP A 4 -11.97 0.59 2.28
N GLY A 5 -11.42 -0.62 2.17
CA GLY A 5 -10.25 -0.93 1.36
C GLY A 5 -8.90 -0.71 2.05
N TYR A 6 -8.87 -0.14 3.26
CA TYR A 6 -7.65 0.05 4.06
C TYR A 6 -7.62 -0.89 5.25
N MET A 7 -6.44 -1.33 5.69
CA MET A 7 -6.34 -2.20 6.86
C MET A 7 -6.89 -1.51 8.12
N THR A 8 -7.91 -2.11 8.75
CA THR A 8 -8.49 -1.64 10.02
C THR A 8 -8.16 -2.56 11.19
N ARG A 9 -7.62 -3.74 10.90
CA ARG A 9 -7.29 -4.77 11.87
C ARG A 9 -5.90 -5.33 11.59
N TYR A 10 -5.12 -5.55 12.63
CA TYR A 10 -3.87 -6.28 12.54
C TYR A 10 -4.10 -7.73 12.93
N SER A 11 -3.39 -8.63 12.25
CA SER A 11 -3.54 -10.04 12.51
C SER A 11 -2.96 -10.40 13.88
N ARG A 12 -3.68 -11.27 14.59
CA ARG A 12 -3.19 -12.14 15.66
C ARG A 12 -2.96 -11.50 17.03
N THR A 13 -3.66 -12.02 18.04
CA THR A 13 -3.38 -11.75 19.46
C THR A 13 -2.28 -12.64 20.03
N ALA A 14 -1.93 -13.72 19.33
CA ALA A 14 -0.93 -14.72 19.71
C ALA A 14 -0.03 -15.07 18.51
N LYS A 15 1.10 -15.75 18.74
CA LYS A 15 1.97 -16.23 17.65
C LYS A 15 1.39 -17.50 16.99
N ASP A 16 0.14 -17.42 16.55
CA ASP A 16 -0.69 -18.49 16.02
C ASP A 16 -1.55 -17.93 14.88
N GLU A 17 -1.56 -18.62 13.74
CA GLU A 17 -2.28 -18.21 12.53
C GLU A 17 -3.80 -18.30 12.66
N SER A 18 -4.31 -19.06 13.64
CA SER A 18 -5.74 -19.20 13.93
C SER A 18 -6.28 -18.15 14.90
N SER A 19 -5.42 -17.30 15.48
CA SER A 19 -5.83 -16.32 16.48
C SER A 19 -6.60 -15.13 15.87
N PRO A 20 -7.57 -14.55 16.61
CA PRO A 20 -8.43 -13.51 16.08
C PRO A 20 -7.66 -12.22 15.74
N GLU A 21 -8.10 -11.53 14.69
CA GLU A 21 -7.61 -10.19 14.34
C GLU A 21 -8.00 -9.16 15.41
N VAL A 22 -7.14 -8.17 15.63
CA VAL A 22 -7.35 -7.09 16.60
C VAL A 22 -7.55 -5.75 15.87
N PRO A 23 -8.55 -4.92 16.25
CA PRO A 23 -8.69 -3.58 15.69
C PRO A 23 -7.43 -2.74 15.93
N LEU A 24 -6.99 -1.98 14.93
CA LEU A 24 -5.83 -1.08 15.08
C LEU A 24 -6.04 -0.06 16.21
N THR A 25 -7.27 0.42 16.41
CA THR A 25 -7.64 1.33 17.50
C THR A 25 -7.34 0.76 18.89
N THR A 26 -7.53 -0.55 19.08
CA THR A 26 -7.17 -1.25 20.33
C THR A 26 -5.66 -1.25 20.54
N ILE A 27 -4.88 -1.47 19.47
CA ILE A 27 -3.41 -1.47 19.53
C ILE A 27 -2.90 -0.06 19.85
N VAL A 28 -3.44 0.97 19.18
CA VAL A 28 -3.11 2.38 19.42
C VAL A 28 -3.36 2.75 20.88
N ALA A 29 -4.51 2.38 21.46
CA ALA A 29 -4.83 2.67 22.85
C ALA A 29 -3.82 2.02 23.83
N LYS A 30 -3.47 0.75 23.60
CA LYS A 30 -2.49 0.02 24.42
C LYS A 30 -1.09 0.63 24.36
N LEU A 31 -0.65 1.05 23.17
CA LEU A 31 0.65 1.72 23.00
C LEU A 31 0.65 3.10 23.66
N LYS A 32 -0.42 3.89 23.48
CA LYS A 32 -0.55 5.21 24.10
C LYS A 32 -0.50 5.14 25.62
N ALA A 33 -1.14 4.14 26.24
CA ALA A 33 -1.08 3.91 27.69
C ALA A 33 0.34 3.62 28.21
N LYS A 34 1.27 3.24 27.32
CA LYS A 34 2.68 2.98 27.63
C LYS A 34 3.62 4.10 27.13
N GLY A 35 3.08 5.22 26.63
CA GLY A 35 3.87 6.30 26.03
C GLY A 35 4.51 5.94 24.68
N LEU A 36 4.04 4.86 24.03
CA LEU A 36 4.53 4.38 22.74
C LEU A 36 3.64 4.84 21.59
N LYS A 37 4.20 4.82 20.37
CA LYS A 37 3.50 5.14 19.12
C LYS A 37 3.42 3.91 18.23
N LEU A 38 2.35 3.81 17.44
CA LEU A 38 2.19 2.76 16.44
C LEU A 38 2.95 3.14 15.15
N GLY A 39 3.80 2.24 14.69
CA GLY A 39 4.27 2.20 13.30
C GLY A 39 3.54 1.07 12.57
N VAL A 40 3.21 1.29 11.29
CA VAL A 40 2.44 0.33 10.49
C VAL A 40 3.28 -0.24 9.36
N TYR A 41 3.14 -1.55 9.13
CA TYR A 41 3.56 -2.20 7.90
C TYR A 41 2.33 -2.33 7.00
N ASP A 42 2.29 -1.56 5.92
CA ASP A 42 1.23 -1.57 4.92
C ASP A 42 1.68 -0.75 3.69
N SER A 43 0.98 -0.89 2.57
CA SER A 43 1.29 -0.17 1.33
C SER A 43 0.02 0.36 0.67
N PRO A 44 -0.01 1.63 0.19
CA PRO A 44 -1.14 2.14 -0.58
C PRO A 44 -1.25 1.50 -1.98
N PHE A 45 -0.21 0.77 -2.40
CA PHE A 45 -0.30 -0.09 -3.59
C PHE A 45 -1.12 -1.35 -3.33
N TRP A 46 -1.36 -1.73 -2.08
CA TRP A 46 -2.27 -2.82 -1.75
C TRP A 46 -3.68 -2.30 -1.58
N TYR A 47 -4.66 -3.11 -1.95
CA TYR A 47 -6.01 -2.96 -1.44
C TYR A 47 -6.36 -4.08 -0.46
N HIS A 48 -6.90 -3.70 0.68
CA HIS A 48 -7.40 -4.61 1.71
C HIS A 48 -8.90 -4.44 1.80
N TYR A 49 -9.67 -4.95 0.84
CA TYR A 49 -11.12 -4.92 0.95
C TYR A 49 -11.68 -6.27 1.38
N THR A 50 -12.53 -6.22 2.42
CA THR A 50 -13.55 -7.26 2.68
C THR A 50 -14.86 -6.91 1.97
N ASN A 51 -15.09 -5.63 1.69
CA ASN A 51 -16.23 -5.13 0.93
C ASN A 51 -15.78 -4.54 -0.43
N PRO A 52 -15.92 -5.28 -1.55
CA PRO A 52 -15.54 -4.77 -2.88
C PRO A 52 -16.37 -3.57 -3.35
N ASN A 53 -17.53 -3.31 -2.74
CA ASN A 53 -18.43 -2.21 -3.10
C ASN A 53 -18.21 -0.95 -2.28
N ALA A 54 -17.24 -0.93 -1.37
CA ALA A 54 -16.89 0.28 -0.63
C ALA A 54 -16.54 1.40 -1.60
N VAL A 55 -17.08 2.59 -1.35
CA VAL A 55 -16.86 3.78 -2.16
C VAL A 55 -15.57 4.45 -1.72
N ILE A 56 -14.70 4.76 -2.67
CA ILE A 56 -13.47 5.50 -2.41
C ILE A 56 -13.86 6.93 -1.98
N PRO A 57 -13.49 7.37 -0.77
CA PRO A 57 -13.84 8.71 -0.28
C PRO A 57 -13.36 9.81 -1.23
N GLY A 58 -14.20 10.82 -1.47
CA GLY A 58 -13.88 11.92 -2.37
C GLY A 58 -14.07 11.62 -3.87
N THR A 59 -14.75 10.51 -4.20
CA THR A 59 -15.14 10.18 -5.57
C THR A 59 -16.67 10.14 -5.74
N ASP A 60 -17.15 10.23 -6.98
CA ASP A 60 -18.57 10.06 -7.31
C ASP A 60 -18.91 8.57 -7.47
N GLY A 61 -18.92 7.84 -6.34
CA GLY A 61 -19.36 6.44 -6.30
C GLY A 61 -18.36 5.41 -6.87
N ILE A 62 -17.09 5.78 -7.08
CA ILE A 62 -16.08 4.83 -7.54
C ILE A 62 -15.80 3.81 -6.44
N LYS A 63 -15.84 2.52 -6.80
CA LYS A 63 -15.70 1.42 -5.86
C LYS A 63 -14.24 0.95 -5.75
N VAL A 64 -13.81 0.50 -4.58
CA VAL A 64 -12.44 -0.01 -4.38
C VAL A 64 -12.13 -1.18 -5.33
N SER A 65 -13.09 -2.07 -5.61
CA SER A 65 -12.88 -3.18 -6.56
C SER A 65 -12.54 -2.75 -7.99
N SER A 66 -12.86 -1.52 -8.38
CA SER A 66 -12.50 -0.99 -9.71
C SER A 66 -11.01 -0.69 -9.86
N LEU A 67 -10.23 -0.69 -8.77
CA LEU A 67 -8.79 -0.47 -8.78
C LEU A 67 -7.97 -1.71 -9.15
N ALA A 68 -8.59 -2.90 -9.16
CA ALA A 68 -7.92 -4.15 -9.45
C ALA A 68 -7.61 -4.31 -10.95
N TYR A 69 -6.62 -5.14 -11.26
CA TYR A 69 -6.24 -5.52 -12.62
C TYR A 69 -7.45 -5.99 -13.44
N ASP A 70 -7.62 -5.40 -14.62
CA ASP A 70 -8.62 -5.76 -15.61
C ASP A 70 -7.92 -6.14 -16.93
N PRO A 71 -7.82 -7.44 -17.28
CA PRO A 71 -7.15 -7.88 -18.50
C PRO A 71 -7.81 -7.35 -19.77
N ALA A 72 -9.04 -6.82 -19.72
CA ALA A 72 -9.67 -6.17 -20.86
C ALA A 72 -9.09 -4.77 -21.13
N LYS A 73 -8.57 -4.08 -20.10
CA LYS A 73 -8.08 -2.69 -20.15
C LYS A 73 -6.56 -2.60 -20.01
N ASP A 74 -5.98 -3.39 -19.13
CA ASP A 74 -4.56 -3.33 -18.74
C ASP A 74 -3.71 -4.23 -19.64
N LYS A 75 -3.34 -3.71 -20.80
CA LYS A 75 -2.61 -4.48 -21.83
C LYS A 75 -1.10 -4.44 -21.68
N ASP A 76 -0.59 -3.44 -20.99
CA ASP A 76 0.83 -3.14 -20.78
C ASP A 76 1.36 -3.73 -19.45
N ILE A 77 1.01 -4.99 -19.20
CA ILE A 77 1.41 -5.73 -18.00
C ILE A 77 2.55 -6.69 -18.33
N LYS A 78 3.60 -6.67 -17.50
CA LYS A 78 4.65 -7.69 -17.55
C LYS A 78 4.17 -8.96 -16.85
N HIS A 79 4.58 -10.12 -17.38
CA HIS A 79 4.20 -11.43 -16.85
C HIS A 79 2.68 -11.58 -16.65
N PRO A 80 1.84 -11.30 -17.67
CA PRO A 80 0.38 -11.24 -17.49
C PRO A 80 -0.25 -12.58 -17.05
N GLY A 81 0.44 -13.70 -17.28
CA GLY A 81 0.04 -15.05 -16.83
C GLY A 81 0.38 -15.38 -15.37
N SER A 82 1.18 -14.54 -14.68
CA SER A 82 1.50 -14.71 -13.26
C SER A 82 0.30 -14.43 -12.37
N LYS A 83 0.31 -14.96 -11.14
CA LYS A 83 -0.71 -14.70 -10.14
C LYS A 83 -0.13 -13.82 -9.04
N ASP A 84 -0.79 -12.70 -8.77
CA ASP A 84 -0.35 -11.77 -7.74
C ASP A 84 -0.46 -12.36 -6.33
N GLN A 85 0.56 -12.11 -5.50
CA GLN A 85 0.55 -12.44 -4.08
C GLN A 85 -0.36 -11.49 -3.29
N PHE A 86 -0.55 -10.26 -3.79
CA PHE A 86 -1.37 -9.23 -3.17
C PHE A 86 -2.40 -8.68 -4.15
N GLY A 87 -3.47 -8.09 -3.61
CA GLY A 87 -4.35 -7.25 -4.41
C GLY A 87 -3.68 -5.91 -4.70
N TRP A 88 -3.21 -5.71 -5.92
CA TRP A 88 -2.50 -4.50 -6.33
C TRP A 88 -3.42 -3.43 -6.94
N VAL A 89 -3.27 -2.20 -6.48
CA VAL A 89 -3.93 -1.01 -7.05
C VAL A 89 -3.27 -0.64 -8.38
N VAL A 90 -4.02 -0.73 -9.47
CA VAL A 90 -3.60 -0.22 -10.78
C VAL A 90 -3.77 1.30 -10.77
N THR A 91 -2.66 2.05 -10.66
CA THR A 91 -2.70 3.50 -10.41
C THR A 91 -3.26 4.34 -11.56
N ASP A 92 -3.48 3.75 -12.73
CA ASP A 92 -4.14 4.45 -13.84
C ASP A 92 -5.67 4.32 -13.79
N HIS A 93 -6.21 3.51 -12.88
CA HIS A 93 -7.65 3.39 -12.73
C HIS A 93 -8.23 4.63 -12.05
N PRO A 94 -9.42 5.10 -12.47
CA PRO A 94 -10.12 6.19 -11.80
C PRO A 94 -10.29 5.94 -10.30
N GLY A 95 -10.08 6.97 -9.48
CA GLY A 95 -10.16 6.87 -8.02
C GLY A 95 -8.88 6.42 -7.32
N ALA A 96 -7.83 6.00 -8.04
CA ALA A 96 -6.59 5.53 -7.44
C ALA A 96 -5.88 6.61 -6.60
N GLU A 97 -5.84 7.86 -7.05
CA GLU A 97 -5.23 8.95 -6.26
C GLU A 97 -5.98 9.19 -4.95
N GLN A 98 -7.32 9.25 -5.01
CA GLN A 98 -8.18 9.42 -3.84
C GLN A 98 -8.03 8.25 -2.86
N TYR A 99 -7.83 7.04 -3.38
CA TYR A 99 -7.52 5.87 -2.56
C TYR A 99 -6.16 6.03 -1.86
N PHE A 100 -5.12 6.46 -2.56
CA PHE A 100 -3.81 6.76 -1.96
C PHE A 100 -3.92 7.86 -0.90
N GLU A 101 -4.67 8.93 -1.15
CA GLU A 101 -4.95 9.97 -0.15
C GLU A 101 -5.64 9.40 1.09
N GLY A 102 -6.68 8.60 0.88
CA GLY A 102 -7.46 7.96 1.93
C GLY A 102 -6.61 7.05 2.81
N PHE A 103 -5.64 6.33 2.24
CA PHE A 103 -4.68 5.51 2.98
C PHE A 103 -3.91 6.34 4.02
N PHE A 104 -3.30 7.46 3.63
CA PHE A 104 -2.54 8.29 4.55
C PHE A 104 -3.44 9.02 5.55
N LYS A 105 -4.62 9.46 5.12
CA LYS A 105 -5.62 10.08 6.00
C LYS A 105 -6.04 9.10 7.10
N HIS A 106 -6.41 7.88 6.73
CA HIS A 106 -6.82 6.81 7.66
C HIS A 106 -5.78 6.58 8.75
N TYR A 107 -4.52 6.40 8.37
CA TYR A 107 -3.45 6.18 9.34
C TYR A 107 -3.14 7.41 10.19
N SER A 108 -3.17 8.60 9.60
CA SER A 108 -2.96 9.84 10.35
C SER A 108 -4.09 10.10 11.36
N ASP A 109 -5.35 9.80 11.02
CA ASP A 109 -6.50 9.92 11.92
C ASP A 109 -6.38 8.97 13.13
N LEU A 110 -5.72 7.82 12.95
CA LEU A 110 -5.34 6.89 14.03
C LEU A 110 -4.11 7.36 14.84
N GLY A 111 -3.48 8.48 14.46
CA GLY A 111 -2.26 8.99 15.10
C GLY A 111 -0.98 8.29 14.68
N VAL A 112 -1.01 7.46 13.63
CA VAL A 112 0.18 6.81 13.07
C VAL A 112 1.05 7.85 12.37
N LYS A 113 2.36 7.78 12.61
CA LYS A 113 3.36 8.71 12.06
C LYS A 113 4.50 8.01 11.33
N PHE A 114 4.42 6.69 11.19
CA PHE A 114 5.41 5.89 10.48
C PHE A 114 4.71 4.76 9.73
N VAL A 115 4.96 4.66 8.42
CA VAL A 115 4.50 3.57 7.57
C VAL A 115 5.69 2.97 6.83
N ARG A 116 5.82 1.65 6.91
CA ARG A 116 6.79 0.84 6.18
C ARG A 116 6.08 0.08 5.06
N MET A 117 6.42 0.44 3.82
CA MET A 117 5.78 -0.06 2.59
C MET A 117 6.73 -1.04 1.91
N ASP A 118 6.27 -2.25 1.64
CA ASP A 118 7.09 -3.34 1.10
C ASP A 118 6.62 -3.84 -0.26
N PHE A 119 7.38 -4.76 -0.84
CA PHE A 119 7.13 -5.42 -2.13
C PHE A 119 7.01 -4.45 -3.32
N LEU A 120 7.69 -3.30 -3.25
CA LEU A 120 7.63 -2.27 -4.28
C LEU A 120 8.15 -2.77 -5.65
N SER A 121 9.17 -3.62 -5.66
CA SER A 121 9.71 -4.24 -6.88
C SER A 121 8.72 -5.20 -7.53
N TRP A 122 7.97 -5.95 -6.71
CA TRP A 122 6.97 -6.92 -7.18
C TRP A 122 5.86 -6.19 -7.93
N TYR A 123 5.42 -5.04 -7.41
CA TYR A 123 4.49 -4.18 -8.14
C TYR A 123 5.07 -3.64 -9.45
N GLU A 124 6.29 -3.07 -9.41
CA GLU A 124 6.84 -2.33 -10.56
C GLU A 124 7.04 -3.23 -11.79
N ASP A 125 7.59 -4.44 -11.62
CA ASP A 125 7.87 -5.33 -12.75
C ASP A 125 7.60 -6.81 -12.52
N GLY A 126 7.02 -7.19 -11.38
CA GLY A 126 6.68 -8.58 -11.09
C GLY A 126 7.84 -9.43 -10.60
N MET A 127 9.00 -8.84 -10.31
CA MET A 127 10.21 -9.58 -9.98
C MET A 127 10.55 -9.56 -8.48
N ASN A 128 10.90 -10.74 -7.95
CA ASN A 128 11.61 -10.92 -6.70
C ASN A 128 13.07 -11.28 -6.99
N TYR A 129 13.94 -10.28 -7.04
CA TYR A 129 15.33 -10.42 -7.48
C TYR A 129 15.42 -11.01 -8.90
N THR A 130 15.54 -12.33 -9.03
CA THR A 130 15.69 -13.05 -10.31
C THR A 130 14.42 -13.76 -10.76
N ASP A 131 13.45 -13.96 -9.87
CA ASP A 131 12.28 -14.78 -10.15
C ASP A 131 11.04 -13.93 -10.42
N VAL A 132 10.21 -14.38 -11.36
CA VAL A 132 8.87 -13.81 -11.57
C VAL A 132 7.98 -14.28 -10.42
N ILE A 133 7.44 -13.33 -9.66
CA ILE A 133 6.57 -13.60 -8.51
C ILE A 133 5.14 -13.12 -8.73
N ASP A 134 4.98 -11.99 -9.42
CA ASP A 134 3.71 -11.29 -9.63
C ASP A 134 3.60 -10.80 -11.09
N ARG A 135 2.47 -10.18 -11.42
CA ARG A 135 2.38 -9.29 -12.58
C ARG A 135 3.19 -8.02 -12.32
N GLY A 136 3.82 -7.50 -13.36
CA GLY A 136 4.48 -6.21 -13.31
C GLY A 136 3.62 -5.10 -13.91
N TYR A 137 3.23 -4.12 -13.08
CA TYR A 137 2.32 -3.03 -13.47
C TYR A 137 3.00 -1.87 -14.17
N GLY A 138 4.33 -1.86 -14.24
CA GLY A 138 5.09 -0.94 -15.04
C GLY A 138 5.59 0.30 -14.30
N ARG A 139 6.65 0.90 -14.84
CA ARG A 139 7.37 2.03 -14.23
C ARG A 139 6.49 3.26 -14.07
N GLU A 140 5.68 3.58 -15.06
CA GLU A 140 4.88 4.81 -15.06
C GLU A 140 3.84 4.79 -13.93
N ARG A 141 3.16 3.64 -13.76
CA ARG A 141 2.24 3.39 -12.66
C ARG A 141 2.93 3.47 -11.30
N TYR A 142 4.09 2.81 -11.17
CA TYR A 142 4.91 2.89 -9.96
C TYR A 142 5.29 4.35 -9.63
N VAL A 143 5.81 5.11 -10.60
CA VAL A 143 6.21 6.51 -10.40
C VAL A 143 5.02 7.38 -9.98
N LYS A 144 3.86 7.22 -10.62
CA LYS A 144 2.63 7.94 -10.26
C LYS A 144 2.22 7.66 -8.82
N GLY A 145 2.19 6.38 -8.41
CA GLY A 145 1.92 6.00 -7.02
C GLY A 145 2.92 6.57 -6.03
N MET A 146 4.22 6.57 -6.36
CA MET A 146 5.27 7.16 -5.53
C MET A 146 5.13 8.68 -5.39
N GLN A 147 4.68 9.38 -6.43
CA GLN A 147 4.39 10.82 -6.35
C GLN A 147 3.26 11.13 -5.36
N TRP A 148 2.20 10.31 -5.37
CA TRP A 148 1.11 10.43 -4.41
C TRP A 148 1.54 10.05 -2.99
N ILE A 149 2.38 9.03 -2.83
CA ILE A 149 3.02 8.71 -1.55
C ILE A 149 3.72 9.94 -0.98
N ASN A 150 4.57 10.61 -1.77
CA ASN A 150 5.26 11.82 -1.30
C ASN A 150 4.28 12.91 -0.88
N LYS A 151 3.33 13.23 -1.77
CA LYS A 151 2.32 14.30 -1.59
C LYS A 151 1.52 14.09 -0.31
N TYR A 152 0.98 12.90 -0.11
CA TYR A 152 0.06 12.64 0.98
C TYR A 152 0.75 12.26 2.29
N ALA A 153 1.93 11.63 2.24
CA ALA A 153 2.76 11.47 3.43
C ALA A 153 3.13 12.83 4.03
N GLN A 154 3.52 13.82 3.20
CA GLN A 154 3.78 15.18 3.65
C GLN A 154 2.52 15.85 4.20
N LYS A 155 1.39 15.80 3.45
CA LYS A 155 0.11 16.39 3.86
C LYS A 155 -0.34 15.92 5.25
N TYR A 156 -0.17 14.63 5.54
CA TYR A 156 -0.64 14.01 6.79
C TYR A 156 0.47 13.80 7.84
N GLY A 157 1.69 14.24 7.54
CA GLY A 157 2.84 14.14 8.44
C GLY A 157 3.19 12.70 8.82
N VAL A 158 3.28 11.82 7.82
CA VAL A 158 3.65 10.41 7.98
C VAL A 158 5.06 10.19 7.45
N TYR A 159 5.92 9.58 8.26
CA TYR A 159 7.26 9.18 7.86
C TYR A 159 7.20 7.87 7.06
N VAL A 160 7.81 7.85 5.88
CA VAL A 160 7.70 6.73 4.91
C VAL A 160 9.02 5.97 4.81
N SER A 161 8.95 4.67 5.03
CA SER A 161 10.02 3.70 4.79
C SER A 161 9.69 2.83 3.59
N LEU A 162 10.50 2.90 2.54
CA LEU A 162 10.36 2.12 1.31
C LEU A 162 11.19 0.84 1.38
N VAL A 163 10.59 -0.30 1.06
CA VAL A 163 11.19 -1.63 1.20
C VAL A 163 11.00 -2.42 -0.09
N MET A 164 12.05 -3.15 -0.46
CA MET A 164 12.18 -3.85 -1.74
C MET A 164 11.92 -3.00 -3.00
N PRO A 165 12.35 -1.72 -3.14
CA PRO A 165 12.31 -1.05 -4.43
C PRO A 165 13.47 -1.49 -5.33
N HIS A 166 13.32 -1.32 -6.65
CA HIS A 166 14.39 -1.59 -7.62
C HIS A 166 15.54 -0.57 -7.59
N LEU A 167 15.31 0.63 -7.02
CA LEU A 167 16.31 1.71 -6.95
C LEU A 167 16.84 2.16 -8.32
N ARG A 168 16.02 2.04 -9.37
CA ARG A 168 16.41 2.39 -10.74
C ARG A 168 16.85 3.85 -10.83
N ASN A 169 17.80 4.11 -11.72
CA ASN A 169 18.34 5.46 -11.98
C ASN A 169 18.86 6.13 -10.70
N ASN A 170 19.65 5.39 -9.90
CA ASN A 170 20.16 5.86 -8.62
C ASN A 170 19.04 6.28 -7.65
N ALA A 171 18.03 5.42 -7.53
CA ALA A 171 16.88 5.58 -6.64
C ALA A 171 16.11 6.90 -6.85
N LEU A 172 16.03 7.39 -8.10
CA LEU A 172 15.52 8.74 -8.40
C LEU A 172 14.14 9.00 -7.78
N ILE A 173 13.20 8.05 -7.93
CA ILE A 173 11.84 8.24 -7.43
C ILE A 173 11.72 7.91 -5.94
N GLU A 174 12.49 6.94 -5.44
CA GLU A 174 12.49 6.52 -4.05
C GLU A 174 13.09 7.62 -3.15
N ARG A 175 14.14 8.31 -3.63
CA ARG A 175 14.70 9.51 -2.97
C ARG A 175 13.73 10.68 -2.95
N TYR A 176 12.89 10.80 -3.97
CA TYR A 176 11.86 11.83 -4.04
C TYR A 176 10.71 11.55 -3.06
N ALA A 177 10.28 10.28 -2.96
CA ALA A 177 9.04 9.92 -2.27
C ALA A 177 9.20 9.37 -0.85
N GLY A 178 10.35 8.79 -0.50
CA GLY A 178 10.60 8.14 0.77
C GLY A 178 11.50 8.96 1.70
N ASN A 179 11.32 8.77 3.01
CA ASN A 179 12.29 9.26 4.00
C ASN A 179 13.39 8.23 4.28
N MET A 180 13.07 6.95 4.10
CA MET A 180 13.97 5.81 4.25
C MET A 180 13.82 4.87 3.08
N VAL A 181 14.92 4.20 2.73
CA VAL A 181 14.92 3.11 1.76
C VAL A 181 15.78 1.94 2.27
N ARG A 182 15.30 0.72 2.10
CA ARG A 182 16.07 -0.49 2.40
C ARG A 182 17.20 -0.64 1.37
N ILE A 183 18.41 -0.93 1.82
CA ILE A 183 19.61 -1.08 0.97
C ILE A 183 20.27 -2.46 1.08
N ASP A 184 19.75 -3.32 1.93
CA ASP A 184 20.14 -4.71 2.15
C ASP A 184 18.94 -5.64 1.94
N ALA A 185 19.17 -6.95 1.83
CA ALA A 185 18.14 -7.99 1.76
C ALA A 185 18.01 -8.70 3.11
#